data_AF-A0A3C0NKC3-F1
#
_entry.id   AF-A0A3C0NKC3-F1
#
_cell.length_a   1.000
_cell.length_b   1.000
_cell.length_c   1.000
_cell.angle_alpha   90.00
_cell.angle_beta   90.00
_cell.angle_gamma   90.00
#
_symmetry.space_group_name_H-M   'P 1'
#
loop_
_entity.id
_entity.type
_entity.pdbx_description
1 polymer ?
#
loop_
_entity_poly.entity_id
_entity_poly.type
_entity_poly.pdbx_seq_one_letter_code
_entity_poly.pdbx_strand_id
1 'polypeptide(L)'
;MATVRLKLRRTSNEGFLVILTSTNWGFETEGLLSPLPKELELSFNKWQSAYRQIEAVRSCIAPKPGVRLTPKGVTIHSESEHILAVKNHLNQWLNSGDKSWQPIRDGLIAIAQQLHQSGDEIRVILDAKDIDLRRLPWQEWSLFEEHYPHAEIALIAPKSPENKRLDPHKSSSKIRILVAVGRSDGINTKDDLEIIQKLEELGAEVVCLMQPDLKVLCEALWDEQGYHIFVFTGHSGSREDGQIGWI
;
A
#
# COMPACT_ATOMS: atom_id res chain seq x y z
N MET A 1 11.80 -14.06 -10.45
CA MET A 1 11.08 -12.77 -10.40
C MET A 1 11.95 -11.68 -11.00
N ALA A 2 11.52 -11.11 -12.11
CA ALA A 2 12.19 -9.98 -12.75
C ALA A 2 11.90 -8.68 -11.99
N THR A 3 12.87 -7.76 -11.98
CA THR A 3 12.68 -6.44 -11.34
C THR A 3 12.89 -5.32 -12.33
N VAL A 4 11.88 -4.47 -12.45
CA VAL A 4 11.94 -3.20 -13.17
C VAL A 4 11.86 -2.08 -12.16
N ARG A 5 12.74 -1.09 -12.29
CA ARG A 5 12.79 0.06 -11.37
C ARG A 5 12.67 1.35 -12.14
N LEU A 6 11.75 2.21 -11.70
CA LEU A 6 11.62 3.59 -12.14
C LEU A 6 12.11 4.49 -11.02
N LYS A 7 13.19 5.22 -11.25
CA LYS A 7 13.76 6.17 -10.29
C LYS A 7 13.42 7.58 -10.72
N LEU A 8 12.56 8.25 -9.95
CA LEU A 8 12.05 9.59 -10.23
C LEU A 8 12.77 10.61 -9.35
N ARG A 9 13.33 11.66 -9.97
CA ARG A 9 14.05 12.74 -9.31
C ARG A 9 13.58 14.08 -9.85
N ARG A 10 13.10 14.95 -8.97
CA ARG A 10 12.62 16.29 -9.33
C ARG A 10 13.75 17.10 -9.97
N THR A 11 13.45 17.79 -11.05
CA THR A 11 14.38 18.68 -11.76
C THR A 11 14.12 20.14 -11.39
N SER A 12 15.01 21.04 -11.79
CA SER A 12 14.86 22.49 -11.56
C SER A 12 13.63 23.10 -12.24
N ASN A 13 13.12 22.46 -13.29
CA ASN A 13 12.01 22.95 -14.11
C ASN A 13 10.67 22.32 -13.67
N GLU A 14 10.56 21.93 -12.40
CA GLU A 14 9.40 21.28 -11.77
C GLU A 14 8.99 19.89 -12.30
N GLY A 15 9.61 19.40 -13.36
CA GLY A 15 9.43 18.04 -13.88
C GLY A 15 10.24 16.98 -13.13
N PHE A 16 10.29 15.77 -13.67
CA PHE A 16 11.01 14.65 -13.08
C PHE A 16 11.92 13.98 -14.09
N LEU A 17 13.21 13.87 -13.77
CA LEU A 17 14.11 12.93 -14.43
C LEU A 17 13.74 11.54 -13.95
N VAL A 18 13.44 10.67 -14.89
CA VAL A 18 13.09 9.27 -14.65
C VAL A 18 14.15 8.41 -15.27
N ILE A 19 14.70 7.50 -14.47
CA ILE A 19 15.65 6.49 -14.93
C ILE A 19 14.96 5.14 -14.79
N LEU A 20 14.77 4.45 -15.91
CA LEU A 20 14.25 3.11 -15.97
C LEU A 20 15.42 2.12 -16.02
N THR A 21 15.45 1.18 -15.09
CA THR A 21 16.44 0.09 -15.08
C THR A 21 15.75 -1.26 -14.97
N SER A 22 16.19 -2.25 -15.74
CA SER A 22 15.84 -3.66 -15.52
C SER A 22 17.09 -4.47 -15.17
N THR A 23 17.05 -5.15 -14.03
CA THR A 23 18.16 -5.98 -13.56
C THR A 23 18.34 -7.24 -14.40
N ASN A 24 17.25 -7.78 -14.93
CA ASN A 24 17.24 -9.08 -15.61
C ASN A 24 17.74 -8.99 -17.06
N TRP A 25 17.49 -7.85 -17.72
CA TRP A 25 17.84 -7.67 -19.13
C TRP A 25 18.96 -6.64 -19.34
N GLY A 26 19.57 -6.11 -18.27
CA GLY A 26 20.65 -5.11 -18.39
C GLY A 26 20.23 -3.85 -19.16
N PHE A 27 18.96 -3.47 -19.03
CA PHE A 27 18.38 -2.33 -19.74
C PHE A 27 18.40 -1.09 -18.86
N GLU A 28 18.90 0.02 -19.39
CA GLU A 28 18.84 1.33 -18.73
C GLU A 28 18.50 2.40 -19.75
N THR A 29 17.54 3.26 -19.41
CA THR A 29 17.21 4.44 -20.21
C THR A 29 16.71 5.56 -19.30
N GLU A 30 16.77 6.78 -19.82
CA GLU A 30 16.34 7.98 -19.12
C GLU A 30 15.31 8.75 -19.94
N GLY A 31 14.44 9.46 -19.23
CA GLY A 31 13.47 10.36 -19.82
C GLY A 31 13.04 11.42 -18.82
N LEU A 32 12.36 12.44 -19.34
CA LEU A 32 11.79 13.51 -18.53
C LEU A 32 10.28 13.36 -18.52
N LEU A 33 9.72 13.31 -17.31
CA LEU A 33 8.30 13.41 -17.08
C LEU A 33 7.98 14.86 -16.74
N SER A 34 6.90 15.39 -17.31
CA SER A 34 6.43 16.74 -17.01
C SER A 34 6.03 16.89 -15.53
N PRO A 35 5.96 18.14 -15.01
CA PRO A 35 5.50 18.39 -13.64
C PRO A 35 4.14 17.73 -13.37
N LEU A 36 3.86 17.43 -12.11
CA LEU A 36 2.56 16.89 -11.69
C LEU A 36 1.44 17.86 -12.09
N PRO A 37 0.45 17.47 -12.91
CA PRO A 37 -0.60 18.37 -13.33
C PRO A 37 -1.51 18.78 -12.16
N LYS A 38 -1.92 20.04 -12.14
CA LYS A 38 -2.80 20.58 -11.10
C LYS A 38 -4.16 19.87 -11.09
N GLU A 39 -4.66 19.47 -12.25
CA GLU A 39 -5.91 18.74 -12.41
C GLU A 39 -5.85 17.37 -11.75
N LEU A 40 -4.70 16.69 -11.85
CA LEU A 40 -4.45 15.43 -11.16
C LEU A 40 -4.39 15.64 -9.64
N GLU A 41 -3.66 16.64 -9.17
CA GLU A 41 -3.59 16.98 -7.74
C GLU A 41 -4.98 17.32 -7.16
N LEU A 42 -5.75 18.15 -7.84
CA LEU A 42 -7.10 18.55 -7.43
C LEU A 42 -8.06 17.35 -7.41
N SER A 43 -8.05 16.51 -8.45
CA SER A 43 -8.90 15.31 -8.49
C SER A 43 -8.51 14.30 -7.43
N PHE A 44 -7.22 14.10 -7.17
CA PHE A 44 -6.72 13.24 -6.10
C PHE A 44 -7.15 13.74 -4.72
N ASN A 45 -7.01 15.04 -4.45
CA ASN A 45 -7.44 15.64 -3.19
C ASN A 45 -8.96 15.53 -2.97
N LYS A 46 -9.76 15.70 -4.03
CA LYS A 46 -11.22 15.49 -3.98
C LYS A 46 -11.56 14.04 -3.65
N TRP A 47 -10.98 13.09 -4.39
CA TRP A 47 -11.16 11.65 -4.13
C TRP A 47 -10.74 11.27 -2.70
N GLN A 48 -9.57 11.74 -2.25
CA GLN A 48 -9.07 11.46 -0.91
C GLN A 48 -9.99 12.06 0.17
N SER A 49 -10.49 13.28 -0.03
CA SER A 49 -11.42 13.92 0.91
C SER A 49 -12.73 13.15 0.99
N ALA A 50 -13.29 12.78 -0.17
CA ALA A 50 -14.47 11.92 -0.30
C ALA A 50 -14.29 10.58 0.42
N TYR A 51 -13.14 9.92 0.24
CA TYR A 51 -12.82 8.67 0.90
C TYR A 51 -12.74 8.82 2.43
N ARG A 52 -12.07 9.87 2.94
CA ARG A 52 -11.94 10.10 4.39
C ARG A 52 -13.26 10.40 5.10
N GLN A 53 -14.27 10.92 4.40
CA GLN A 53 -15.61 11.03 4.97
C GLN A 53 -16.21 9.65 5.32
N ILE A 54 -15.82 8.59 4.60
CA ILE A 54 -16.22 7.21 4.94
C ILE A 54 -15.56 6.77 6.25
N GLU A 55 -14.30 7.16 6.51
CA GLU A 55 -13.62 6.84 7.76
C GLU A 55 -14.30 7.49 8.96
N ALA A 56 -14.77 8.75 8.85
CA ALA A 56 -15.57 9.37 9.89
C ALA A 56 -16.83 8.54 10.21
N VAL A 57 -17.50 8.00 9.18
CA VAL A 57 -18.64 7.09 9.35
C VAL A 57 -18.23 5.75 9.98
N ARG A 58 -17.05 5.19 9.63
CA ARG A 58 -16.54 3.92 10.16
C ARG A 58 -16.00 4.03 11.59
N SER A 59 -15.53 5.21 12.00
CA SER A 59 -15.06 5.51 13.35
C SER A 59 -16.18 5.57 14.40
N CYS A 60 -17.44 5.52 13.95
CA CYS A 60 -18.59 5.52 14.83
C CYS A 60 -18.62 4.23 15.68
N ILE A 61 -18.20 4.41 16.94
CA ILE A 61 -18.34 3.49 18.08
C ILE A 61 -19.59 2.64 17.91
N ALA A 62 -19.44 1.32 18.05
CA ALA A 62 -20.54 0.38 18.06
C ALA A 62 -21.69 0.94 18.93
N PRO A 63 -22.92 1.07 18.39
CA PRO A 63 -24.01 1.68 19.12
C PRO A 63 -24.21 0.96 20.47
N LYS A 64 -24.51 1.72 21.53
CA LYS A 64 -24.78 1.14 22.86
C LYS A 64 -25.77 -0.02 22.75
N PRO A 65 -25.60 -1.11 23.51
CA PRO A 65 -26.52 -2.24 23.50
C PRO A 65 -27.98 -1.76 23.62
N GLY A 66 -28.83 -2.14 22.67
CA GLY A 66 -30.24 -1.73 22.61
C GLY A 66 -30.56 -0.55 21.67
N VAL A 67 -29.57 0.12 21.08
CA VAL A 67 -29.80 1.14 20.05
C VAL A 67 -29.95 0.48 18.67
N ARG A 68 -31.19 0.45 18.16
CA ARG A 68 -31.45 0.07 16.76
C ARG A 68 -31.15 1.25 15.84
N LEU A 69 -30.06 1.16 15.08
CA LEU A 69 -29.81 2.08 13.97
C LEU A 69 -30.88 1.84 12.91
N THR A 70 -31.74 2.83 12.69
CA THR A 70 -32.69 2.82 11.58
C THR A 70 -32.06 3.65 10.46
N PRO A 71 -31.71 3.06 9.30
CA PRO A 71 -31.09 3.82 8.21
C PRO A 71 -32.05 4.93 7.76
N LYS A 72 -31.66 6.20 7.98
CA LYS A 72 -32.47 7.36 7.54
C LYS A 72 -32.25 7.71 6.06
N GLY A 73 -31.17 7.22 5.47
CA GLY A 73 -30.78 7.47 4.09
C GLY A 73 -29.39 6.91 3.80
N VAL A 74 -29.01 6.90 2.53
CA VAL A 74 -27.67 6.55 2.08
C VAL A 74 -26.97 7.84 1.67
N THR A 75 -25.84 8.14 2.29
CA THR A 75 -24.96 9.24 1.86
C THR A 75 -23.79 8.64 1.10
N ILE A 76 -23.69 8.94 -0.20
CA ILE A 76 -22.59 8.50 -1.04
C ILE A 76 -21.48 9.55 -0.92
N HIS A 77 -20.46 9.24 -0.12
CA HIS A 77 -19.33 10.15 0.06
C HIS A 77 -18.30 10.05 -1.07
N SER A 78 -18.24 8.90 -1.76
CA SER A 78 -17.30 8.63 -2.84
C SER A 78 -18.06 8.22 -4.10
N GLU A 79 -18.30 9.19 -4.98
CA GLU A 79 -18.87 8.94 -6.30
C GLU A 79 -17.81 8.32 -7.23
N SER A 80 -18.26 7.45 -8.14
CA SER A 80 -17.40 6.82 -9.16
C SER A 80 -16.69 7.85 -10.04
N GLU A 81 -17.30 9.01 -10.24
CA GLU A 81 -16.73 10.13 -10.98
C GLU A 81 -15.40 10.62 -10.38
N HIS A 82 -15.26 10.63 -9.05
CA HIS A 82 -14.01 11.04 -8.40
C HIS A 82 -12.87 10.07 -8.69
N ILE A 83 -13.15 8.76 -8.65
CA ILE A 83 -12.18 7.71 -8.98
C ILE A 83 -11.78 7.82 -10.44
N LEU A 84 -12.76 7.94 -11.33
CA LEU A 84 -12.54 8.05 -12.77
C LEU A 84 -11.75 9.30 -13.13
N ALA A 85 -12.01 10.43 -12.47
CA ALA A 85 -11.24 11.65 -12.67
C ALA A 85 -9.76 11.48 -12.33
N VAL A 86 -9.43 10.82 -11.20
CA VAL A 86 -8.03 10.53 -10.85
C VAL A 86 -7.38 9.63 -11.89
N LYS A 87 -8.04 8.52 -12.27
CA LYS A 87 -7.53 7.59 -13.29
C LYS A 87 -7.31 8.30 -14.63
N ASN A 88 -8.25 9.15 -15.05
CA ASN A 88 -8.15 9.88 -16.32
C ASN A 88 -7.00 10.89 -16.31
N HIS A 89 -6.89 11.75 -15.30
CA HIS A 89 -5.80 12.74 -15.25
C HIS A 89 -4.43 12.06 -15.08
N LEU A 90 -4.35 10.96 -14.33
CA LEU A 90 -3.13 10.16 -14.20
C LEU A 90 -2.68 9.64 -15.57
N ASN A 91 -3.61 9.04 -16.32
CA ASN A 91 -3.30 8.49 -17.63
C ASN A 91 -3.03 9.56 -18.68
N GLN A 92 -3.71 10.71 -18.63
CA GLN A 92 -3.41 11.84 -19.50
C GLN A 92 -1.98 12.36 -19.27
N TRP A 93 -1.54 12.39 -18.02
CA TRP A 93 -0.19 12.80 -17.67
C TRP A 93 0.87 11.78 -18.10
N LEU A 94 0.71 10.53 -17.67
CA LEU A 94 1.69 9.45 -17.90
C LEU A 94 1.70 8.93 -19.35
N ASN A 95 0.64 9.19 -20.13
CA ASN A 95 0.62 8.92 -21.56
C ASN A 95 0.79 10.18 -22.42
N SER A 96 1.29 11.27 -21.83
CA SER A 96 1.60 12.47 -22.59
C SER A 96 2.59 12.15 -23.73
N GLY A 97 2.32 12.73 -24.90
CA GLY A 97 3.12 12.55 -26.12
C GLY A 97 4.46 13.30 -26.10
N ASP A 98 4.98 13.69 -24.94
CA ASP A 98 6.25 14.40 -24.84
C ASP A 98 7.38 13.47 -25.32
N LYS A 99 8.18 13.97 -26.27
CA LYS A 99 9.32 13.24 -26.85
C LYS A 99 10.35 12.87 -25.78
N SER A 100 10.48 13.68 -24.73
CA SER A 100 11.40 13.41 -23.63
C SER A 100 10.89 12.32 -22.68
N TRP A 101 9.60 12.02 -22.69
CA TRP A 101 8.99 10.95 -21.88
C TRP A 101 8.91 9.60 -22.63
N GLN A 102 8.83 9.62 -23.97
CA GLN A 102 8.68 8.40 -24.77
C GLN A 102 9.72 7.30 -24.49
N PRO A 103 11.03 7.58 -24.27
CA PRO A 103 12.01 6.53 -24.03
C PRO A 103 11.65 5.61 -22.85
N ILE A 104 11.03 6.17 -21.81
CA ILE A 104 10.61 5.41 -20.63
C ILE A 104 9.42 4.51 -20.98
N ARG A 105 8.44 5.03 -21.71
CA ARG A 105 7.25 4.25 -22.14
C ARG A 105 7.67 3.11 -23.07
N ASP A 106 8.47 3.41 -24.08
CA ASP A 106 8.97 2.43 -25.05
C ASP A 106 9.85 1.37 -24.36
N GLY A 107 10.69 1.80 -23.40
CA GLY A 107 11.50 0.90 -22.59
C GLY A 107 10.67 -0.06 -21.75
N LEU A 108 9.60 0.41 -21.11
CA LEU A 108 8.66 -0.47 -20.40
C LEU A 108 8.00 -1.47 -21.37
N ILE A 109 7.49 -1.02 -22.52
CA ILE A 109 6.87 -1.92 -23.50
C ILE A 109 7.87 -2.98 -23.99
N ALA A 110 9.12 -2.59 -24.28
CA ALA A 110 10.17 -3.52 -24.69
C ALA A 110 10.48 -4.55 -23.59
N ILE A 111 10.56 -4.13 -22.32
CA ILE A 111 10.74 -5.03 -21.19
C ILE A 111 9.55 -6.00 -21.05
N ALA A 112 8.33 -5.52 -21.18
CA ALA A 112 7.14 -6.37 -21.10
C ALA A 112 7.12 -7.45 -22.19
N GLN A 113 7.55 -7.12 -23.42
CA GLN A 113 7.69 -8.10 -24.49
C GLN A 113 8.69 -9.21 -24.15
N GLN A 114 9.82 -8.88 -23.51
CA GLN A 114 10.79 -9.86 -23.03
C GLN A 114 10.22 -10.73 -21.90
N LEU A 115 9.48 -10.11 -20.97
CA LEU A 115 8.83 -10.81 -19.86
C LEU A 115 7.80 -11.84 -20.35
N HIS A 116 6.94 -11.46 -21.30
CA HIS A 116 5.94 -12.36 -21.86
C HIS A 116 6.56 -13.58 -22.56
N GLN A 117 7.79 -13.46 -23.05
CA GLN A 117 8.52 -14.57 -23.65
C GLN A 117 9.13 -15.50 -22.60
N SER A 118 9.60 -14.97 -21.47
CA SER A 118 10.22 -15.78 -20.41
C SER A 118 9.19 -16.41 -19.45
N GLY A 119 8.00 -15.81 -19.33
CA GLY A 119 6.95 -16.26 -18.39
C GLY A 119 7.25 -15.92 -16.93
N ASP A 120 8.22 -15.03 -16.67
CA ASP A 120 8.58 -14.62 -15.32
C ASP A 120 7.53 -13.71 -14.69
N GLU A 121 7.37 -13.80 -13.37
CA GLU A 121 6.70 -12.75 -12.59
C GLU A 121 7.58 -11.52 -12.49
N ILE A 122 6.97 -10.33 -12.52
CA ILE A 122 7.67 -9.04 -12.47
C ILE A 122 7.23 -8.20 -11.28
N ARG A 123 8.20 -7.52 -10.68
CA ARG A 123 7.98 -6.45 -9.73
C ARG A 123 8.40 -5.12 -10.32
N VAL A 124 7.50 -4.14 -10.30
CA VAL A 124 7.79 -2.76 -10.66
C VAL A 124 8.08 -1.98 -9.38
N ILE A 125 9.25 -1.37 -9.31
CA ILE A 125 9.73 -0.65 -8.13
C ILE A 125 9.79 0.84 -8.46
N LEU A 126 9.00 1.64 -7.75
CA LEU A 126 8.99 3.09 -7.84
C LEU A 126 9.92 3.68 -6.76
N ASP A 127 11.02 4.25 -7.19
CA ASP A 127 11.95 5.03 -6.37
C ASP A 127 11.68 6.52 -6.57
N ALA A 128 10.62 7.01 -5.93
CA ALA A 128 10.31 8.43 -5.84
C ALA A 128 10.65 8.95 -4.43
N LYS A 129 11.37 10.07 -4.35
CA LYS A 129 11.56 10.80 -3.08
C LYS A 129 10.39 11.75 -2.78
N ASP A 130 9.74 12.24 -3.83
CA ASP A 130 8.61 13.16 -3.73
C ASP A 130 7.39 12.43 -3.15
N ILE A 131 6.78 12.98 -2.10
CA ILE A 131 5.67 12.35 -1.39
C ILE A 131 4.40 12.31 -2.23
N ASP A 132 4.19 13.31 -3.08
CA ASP A 132 2.97 13.42 -3.88
C ASP A 132 2.97 12.32 -4.95
N LEU A 133 4.13 12.07 -5.57
CA LEU A 133 4.30 10.94 -6.47
C LEU A 133 4.05 9.59 -5.80
N ARG A 134 4.52 9.41 -4.55
CA ARG A 134 4.36 8.13 -3.83
C ARG A 134 2.90 7.83 -3.48
N ARG A 135 2.04 8.84 -3.44
CA ARG A 135 0.62 8.69 -3.10
C ARG A 135 -0.28 8.38 -4.30
N LEU A 136 0.23 8.57 -5.52
CA LEU A 136 -0.53 8.31 -6.73
C LEU A 136 -0.80 6.80 -6.91
N PRO A 137 -1.97 6.44 -7.46
CA PRO A 137 -2.32 5.05 -7.71
C PRO A 137 -1.64 4.55 -9.00
N TRP A 138 -0.33 4.31 -8.96
CA TRP A 138 0.45 3.93 -10.15
C TRP A 138 -0.03 2.67 -10.84
N GLN A 139 -0.71 1.76 -10.12
CA GLN A 139 -1.37 0.58 -10.70
C GLN A 139 -2.48 0.92 -11.69
N GLU A 140 -3.02 2.14 -11.63
CA GLU A 140 -4.04 2.63 -12.57
C GLU A 140 -3.43 3.21 -13.84
N TRP A 141 -2.10 3.19 -14.00
CA TRP A 141 -1.47 3.56 -15.26
C TRP A 141 -1.77 2.48 -16.31
N SER A 142 -2.45 2.86 -17.39
CA SER A 142 -2.90 1.98 -18.47
C SER A 142 -1.77 1.14 -19.07
N LEU A 143 -0.55 1.67 -19.14
CA LEU A 143 0.61 0.90 -19.62
C LEU A 143 0.86 -0.32 -18.73
N PHE A 144 0.76 -0.17 -17.40
CA PHE A 144 0.89 -1.30 -16.48
C PHE A 144 -0.30 -2.25 -16.53
N GLU A 145 -1.52 -1.71 -16.64
CA GLU A 145 -2.73 -2.52 -16.80
C GLU A 145 -2.65 -3.39 -18.07
N GLU A 146 -2.17 -2.84 -19.19
CA GLU A 146 -2.10 -3.51 -20.50
C GLU A 146 -0.93 -4.49 -20.63
N HIS A 147 0.26 -4.11 -20.13
CA HIS A 147 1.50 -4.86 -20.38
C HIS A 147 2.03 -5.63 -19.17
N TYR A 148 1.49 -5.37 -17.98
CA TYR A 148 1.98 -5.92 -16.73
C TYR A 148 0.82 -6.34 -15.79
N PRO A 149 -0.18 -7.12 -16.28
CA PRO A 149 -1.40 -7.40 -15.52
C PRO A 149 -1.20 -8.21 -14.23
N HIS A 150 -0.03 -8.86 -14.09
CA HIS A 150 0.35 -9.64 -12.92
C HIS A 150 1.49 -9.00 -12.12
N ALA A 151 1.84 -7.75 -12.42
CA ALA A 151 2.93 -7.09 -11.75
C ALA A 151 2.53 -6.53 -10.38
N GLU A 152 3.40 -6.74 -9.41
CA GLU A 152 3.34 -6.02 -8.14
C GLU A 152 4.02 -4.66 -8.30
N ILE A 153 3.30 -3.58 -7.98
CA ILE A 153 3.88 -2.24 -7.91
C ILE A 153 4.25 -1.93 -6.47
N ALA A 154 5.55 -1.76 -6.23
CA ALA A 154 6.11 -1.48 -4.92
C ALA A 154 6.77 -0.10 -4.87
N LEU A 155 6.63 0.60 -3.75
CA LEU A 155 7.35 1.85 -3.47
C LEU A 155 8.64 1.55 -2.71
N ILE A 156 9.76 2.16 -3.09
CA ILE A 156 10.96 2.13 -2.26
C ILE A 156 10.71 2.96 -0.99
N ALA A 157 10.90 2.33 0.17
CA ALA A 157 10.92 3.04 1.44
C ALA A 157 12.06 4.08 1.45
N PRO A 158 11.80 5.31 1.94
CA PRO A 158 12.85 6.31 2.05
C PRO A 158 13.98 5.75 2.91
N LYS A 159 15.21 5.85 2.42
CA LYS A 159 16.39 5.34 3.13
C LYS A 159 16.53 6.09 4.44
N SER A 160 16.17 5.47 5.57
CA SER A 160 16.56 5.95 6.88
C SER A 160 18.04 5.58 7.09
N PRO A 161 18.90 6.53 7.48
CA PRO A 161 20.29 6.23 7.83
C PRO A 161 20.40 5.25 9.01
N GLU A 162 19.33 5.08 9.78
CA GLU A 162 19.26 4.20 10.96
C GLU A 162 18.79 2.77 10.65
N ASN A 163 18.59 2.41 9.37
CA ASN A 163 18.31 1.04 8.99
C ASN A 163 19.56 0.18 9.21
N LYS A 164 19.85 -0.16 10.48
CA LYS A 164 20.52 -1.41 10.82
C LYS A 164 19.80 -2.46 9.98
N ARG A 165 20.55 -3.20 9.17
CA ARG A 165 20.00 -4.42 8.57
C ARG A 165 19.39 -5.18 9.75
N LEU A 166 18.06 -5.27 9.79
CA LEU A 166 17.43 -6.25 10.65
C LEU A 166 18.01 -7.55 10.12
N ASP A 167 18.87 -8.17 10.92
CA ASP A 167 19.37 -9.48 10.56
C ASP A 167 18.12 -10.32 10.30
N PRO A 168 17.95 -10.86 9.08
CA PRO A 168 16.80 -11.70 8.81
C PRO A 168 16.76 -12.75 9.90
N HIS A 169 15.59 -12.89 10.54
CA HIS A 169 15.32 -13.87 11.59
C HIS A 169 16.14 -15.11 11.31
N LYS A 170 17.02 -15.50 12.26
CA LYS A 170 17.99 -16.58 12.05
C LYS A 170 17.26 -17.73 11.37
N SER A 171 17.77 -18.19 10.23
CA SER A 171 17.14 -19.16 9.30
C SER A 171 16.66 -20.48 9.93
N SER A 172 16.81 -20.68 11.23
CA SER A 172 16.39 -21.84 12.02
C SER A 172 15.30 -21.53 13.07
N SER A 173 14.69 -20.34 13.11
CA SER A 173 13.64 -20.03 14.09
C SER A 173 12.28 -20.55 13.64
N LYS A 174 11.56 -21.17 14.60
CA LYS A 174 10.12 -21.45 14.53
C LYS A 174 9.39 -20.18 14.07
N ILE A 175 8.41 -20.30 13.16
CA ILE A 175 7.60 -19.14 12.73
C ILE A 175 6.81 -18.63 13.95
N ARG A 176 7.08 -17.39 14.36
CA ARG A 176 6.39 -16.72 15.48
C ARG A 176 5.31 -15.77 14.94
N ILE A 177 4.10 -15.91 15.45
CA ILE A 177 2.92 -15.13 15.08
C ILE A 177 2.41 -14.41 16.33
N LEU A 178 2.33 -13.09 16.28
CA LEU A 178 1.66 -12.28 17.31
C LEU A 178 0.23 -12.00 16.83
N VAL A 179 -0.76 -12.35 17.65
CA VAL A 179 -2.18 -12.06 17.40
C VAL A 179 -2.66 -11.08 18.45
N ALA A 180 -3.10 -9.89 18.05
CA ALA A 180 -3.81 -8.96 18.91
C ALA A 180 -5.31 -9.02 18.61
N VAL A 181 -6.10 -9.38 19.62
CA VAL A 181 -7.56 -9.47 19.51
C VAL A 181 -8.18 -8.23 20.14
N GLY A 182 -8.81 -7.39 19.33
CA GLY A 182 -9.54 -6.22 19.79
C GLY A 182 -10.94 -6.55 20.32
N ARG A 183 -11.80 -5.54 20.38
CA ARG A 183 -13.20 -5.70 20.76
C ARG A 183 -13.97 -6.57 19.76
N SER A 184 -14.75 -7.52 20.27
CA SER A 184 -15.50 -8.48 19.46
C SER A 184 -17.01 -8.18 19.38
N ASP A 185 -17.44 -6.97 19.71
CA ASP A 185 -18.88 -6.64 19.78
C ASP A 185 -19.56 -6.82 18.42
N GLY A 186 -20.43 -7.82 18.31
CA GLY A 186 -21.17 -8.11 17.07
C GLY A 186 -20.34 -8.77 15.96
N ILE A 187 -19.12 -9.24 16.24
CA ILE A 187 -18.27 -10.03 15.32
C ILE A 187 -17.71 -11.26 16.04
N ASN A 188 -17.41 -12.33 15.31
CA ASN A 188 -16.85 -13.55 15.90
C ASN A 188 -15.33 -13.64 15.74
N THR A 189 -14.59 -12.98 16.64
CA THR A 189 -13.12 -13.07 16.66
C THR A 189 -12.61 -14.42 17.17
N LYS A 190 -13.48 -15.31 17.69
CA LYS A 190 -13.07 -16.63 18.17
C LYS A 190 -12.75 -17.56 17.00
N ASP A 191 -13.55 -17.54 15.94
CA ASP A 191 -13.31 -18.36 14.75
C ASP A 191 -11.97 -17.97 14.10
N ASP A 192 -11.67 -16.67 14.02
CA ASP A 192 -10.38 -16.18 13.55
C ASP A 192 -9.23 -16.74 14.39
N LEU A 193 -9.35 -16.67 15.72
CA LEU A 193 -8.35 -17.16 16.64
C LEU A 193 -8.16 -18.68 16.53
N GLU A 194 -9.24 -19.44 16.41
CA GLU A 194 -9.19 -20.90 16.22
C GLU A 194 -8.45 -21.28 14.93
N ILE A 195 -8.70 -20.54 13.83
CA ILE A 195 -7.99 -20.77 12.56
C ILE A 195 -6.51 -20.47 12.71
N ILE A 196 -6.14 -19.37 13.37
CA ILE A 196 -4.73 -18.99 13.55
C ILE A 196 -4.02 -19.98 14.47
N GLN A 197 -4.67 -20.44 15.55
CA GLN A 197 -4.12 -21.41 16.49
C GLN A 197 -3.83 -22.77 15.83
N LYS A 198 -4.60 -23.19 14.82
CA LYS A 198 -4.29 -24.40 14.05
C LYS A 198 -2.93 -24.37 13.36
N LEU A 199 -2.33 -23.19 13.15
CA LEU A 199 -0.98 -23.08 12.60
C LEU A 199 0.09 -23.63 13.56
N GLU A 200 -0.20 -23.77 14.85
CA GLU A 200 0.70 -24.44 15.79
C GLU A 200 0.94 -25.91 15.43
N GLU A 201 -0.04 -26.57 14.79
CA GLU A 201 0.09 -27.94 14.27
C GLU A 201 1.12 -28.03 13.13
N LEU A 202 1.32 -26.93 12.38
CA LEU A 202 2.34 -26.78 11.36
C LEU A 202 3.69 -26.32 11.93
N GLY A 203 3.80 -26.22 13.25
CA GLY A 203 5.00 -25.81 13.94
C GLY A 203 5.16 -24.30 14.10
N ALA A 204 4.10 -23.49 13.99
CA ALA A 204 4.16 -22.08 14.39
C ALA A 204 4.09 -21.91 15.92
N GLU A 205 4.61 -20.81 16.44
CA GLU A 205 4.37 -20.32 17.80
C GLU A 205 3.37 -19.17 17.71
N VAL A 206 2.20 -19.33 18.32
CA VAL A 206 1.15 -18.31 18.30
C VAL A 206 1.07 -17.65 19.68
N VAL A 207 1.42 -16.37 19.76
CA VAL A 207 1.27 -15.54 20.95
C VAL A 207 0.01 -14.71 20.78
N CYS A 208 -0.99 -14.92 21.65
CA CYS A 208 -2.26 -14.20 21.58
C CYS A 208 -2.40 -13.19 22.71
N LEU A 209 -2.73 -11.95 22.35
CA LEU A 209 -3.04 -10.85 23.25
C LEU A 209 -4.53 -10.52 23.15
N MET A 210 -5.30 -10.79 24.20
CA MET A 210 -6.72 -10.46 24.26
C MET A 210 -6.91 -9.05 24.81
N GLN A 211 -7.42 -8.15 23.97
CA GLN A 211 -7.66 -6.73 24.25
C GLN A 211 -6.50 -6.08 25.03
N PRO A 212 -5.25 -6.15 24.52
CA PRO A 212 -4.11 -5.63 25.26
C PRO A 212 -4.20 -4.11 25.35
N ASP A 213 -3.75 -3.56 26.47
CA ASP A 213 -3.48 -2.13 26.52
C ASP A 213 -2.25 -1.77 25.67
N LEU A 214 -2.06 -0.47 25.43
CA LEU A 214 -0.96 0.03 24.60
C LEU A 214 0.41 -0.43 25.10
N LYS A 215 0.60 -0.52 26.43
CA LYS A 215 1.87 -0.91 27.02
C LYS A 215 2.17 -2.37 26.73
N VAL A 216 1.21 -3.27 26.99
CA VAL A 216 1.34 -4.70 26.70
C VAL A 216 1.56 -4.94 25.21
N LEU A 217 0.80 -4.26 24.35
CA LEU A 217 0.98 -4.38 22.91
C LEU A 217 2.37 -3.92 22.45
N CYS A 218 2.84 -2.77 22.94
CA CYS A 218 4.18 -2.25 22.61
C CYS A 218 5.29 -3.18 23.11
N GLU A 219 5.19 -3.69 24.34
CA GLU A 219 6.16 -4.64 24.91
C GLU A 219 6.21 -5.92 24.09
N ALA A 220 5.06 -6.46 23.69
CA ALA A 220 5.01 -7.64 22.83
C ALA A 220 5.60 -7.35 21.45
N LEU A 221 5.22 -6.25 20.79
CA LEU A 221 5.75 -5.92 19.46
C LEU A 221 7.29 -5.87 19.46
N TRP A 222 7.90 -5.34 20.52
CA TRP A 222 9.35 -5.20 20.70
C TRP A 222 10.03 -6.38 21.42
N ASP A 223 9.40 -7.55 21.50
CA ASP A 223 10.05 -8.79 21.92
C ASP A 223 11.34 -9.01 21.10
N GLU A 224 12.46 -9.26 21.78
CA GLU A 224 13.78 -9.45 21.15
C GLU A 224 13.83 -10.67 20.23
N GLN A 225 12.99 -11.70 20.49
CA GLN A 225 12.84 -12.83 19.59
C GLN A 225 12.10 -12.45 18.30
N GLY A 226 11.33 -11.36 18.35
CA GLY A 226 10.55 -10.79 17.27
C GLY A 226 9.46 -11.71 16.71
N TYR A 227 8.72 -11.20 15.73
CA TYR A 227 7.65 -11.94 15.07
C TYR A 227 7.86 -11.94 13.56
N HIS A 228 7.37 -12.98 12.92
CA HIS A 228 7.36 -13.12 11.46
C HIS A 228 6.05 -12.58 10.88
N ILE A 229 4.96 -12.75 11.64
CA ILE A 229 3.61 -12.35 11.23
C ILE A 229 2.96 -11.65 12.43
N PHE A 230 2.33 -10.51 12.17
CA PHE A 230 1.43 -9.84 13.12
C PHE A 230 0.02 -9.89 12.55
N VAL A 231 -0.93 -10.31 13.37
CA VAL A 231 -2.36 -10.39 13.02
C VAL A 231 -3.16 -9.54 14.00
N PHE A 232 -4.08 -8.75 13.47
CA PHE A 232 -5.09 -8.05 14.25
C PHE A 232 -6.47 -8.53 13.84
N THR A 233 -7.32 -8.90 14.81
CA THR A 233 -8.75 -9.17 14.60
C THR A 233 -9.57 -8.49 15.68
N GLY A 234 -10.69 -7.86 15.32
CA GLY A 234 -11.50 -7.09 16.23
C GLY A 234 -11.83 -5.69 15.70
N HIS A 235 -12.67 -4.98 16.44
CA HIS A 235 -12.89 -3.56 16.21
C HIS A 235 -11.70 -2.76 16.71
N SER A 236 -11.33 -1.71 15.99
CA SER A 236 -10.44 -0.66 16.47
C SER A 236 -11.14 0.69 16.37
N GLY A 237 -10.59 1.70 17.02
CA GLY A 237 -11.10 3.05 16.94
C GLY A 237 -10.02 4.07 17.21
N SER A 238 -10.32 5.32 16.89
CA SER A 238 -9.51 6.45 17.28
C SER A 238 -10.38 7.64 17.61
N ARG A 239 -9.81 8.63 18.27
CA ARG A 239 -10.41 9.96 18.32
C ARG A 239 -10.49 10.55 16.92
N GLU A 240 -11.38 11.53 16.73
CA GLU A 240 -11.54 12.24 15.46
C GLU A 240 -10.26 12.94 14.99
N ASP A 241 -9.40 13.36 15.93
CA ASP A 241 -8.09 13.96 15.65
C ASP A 241 -6.99 12.95 15.31
N GLY A 242 -7.29 11.64 15.40
CA GLY A 242 -6.35 10.56 15.13
C GLY A 242 -5.19 10.43 16.13
N GLN A 243 -5.15 11.23 17.20
CA GLN A 243 -4.01 11.24 18.13
C GLN A 243 -4.02 10.07 19.11
N ILE A 244 -5.20 9.53 19.41
CA ILE A 244 -5.37 8.42 20.33
C ILE A 244 -6.18 7.34 19.63
N GLY A 245 -5.62 6.13 19.56
CA GLY A 245 -6.27 4.93 19.05
C GLY A 245 -6.49 3.89 20.16
N TRP A 246 -7.42 2.98 19.92
CA TRP A 246 -7.66 1.79 20.75
C TRP A 246 -8.04 0.61 19.86
N ILE A 247 -7.81 -0.59 20.40
CA ILE A 247 -8.22 -1.87 19.83
C ILE A 247 -9.14 -2.61 20.81
#